data_AF-A0A0Q6ZGL7-F1
#
_entry.id   AF-A0A0Q6ZGL7-F1
#
_cell.length_a   1.000
_cell.length_b   1.000
_cell.length_c   1.000
_cell.angle_alpha   90.00
_cell.angle_beta   90.00
_cell.angle_gamma   90.00
#
_symmetry.space_group_name_H-M   'P 1'
#
loop_
_entity.id
_entity.type
_entity.pdbx_description
1 polymer ?
#
loop_
_entity_poly.entity_id
_entity_poly.type
_entity_poly.pdbx_seq_one_letter_code
_entity_poly.pdbx_strand_id
1 'polypeptide(L)' 'MEPSEAFKHIKVLTKVALESDNVVLIHEQLKMINVIIEKTTNPATFQTQVRSQPRPSRPRGG' A
#
# COMPACT_ATOMS: atom_id res chain seq x y z
N MET A 1 -5.14 4.53 3.82
CA MET A 1 -6.43 3.86 3.58
C MET A 1 -6.86 3.27 4.91
N GLU A 2 -8.08 3.56 5.35
CA GLU A 2 -8.56 3.02 6.63
C GLU A 2 -8.86 1.51 6.50
N PRO A 3 -8.55 0.67 7.51
CA PRO A 3 -8.80 -0.77 7.44
C PRO A 3 -10.25 -1.15 7.15
N SER A 4 -11.19 -0.35 7.63
CA SER A 4 -12.63 -0.54 7.39
C SER A 4 -13.04 -0.29 5.94
N GLU A 5 -12.36 0.64 5.26
CA GLU A 5 -12.53 0.91 3.83
C GLU A 5 -11.89 -0.21 3.02
N ALA A 6 -10.65 -0.62 3.36
CA ALA A 6 -9.95 -1.74 2.73
C ALA A 6 -10.77 -3.03 2.72
N PHE A 7 -11.42 -3.34 3.85
CA PHE A 7 -12.30 -4.49 3.96
C PHE A 7 -13.52 -4.42 3.02
N LYS A 8 -14.13 -3.25 2.85
CA LYS A 8 -15.23 -3.06 1.89
C LYS A 8 -14.78 -3.32 0.46
N HIS A 9 -13.61 -2.80 0.08
CA HIS A 9 -13.05 -3.02 -1.25
C HIS A 9 -12.75 -4.51 -1.49
N ILE A 10 -12.09 -5.18 -0.56
CA ILE A 10 -11.81 -6.62 -0.67
C ILE A 10 -13.10 -7.42 -0.85
N LYS A 11 -14.15 -7.12 -0.07
CA LYS A 11 -15.44 -7.82 -0.17
C LYS A 11 -16.07 -7.68 -1.57
N VAL A 12 -15.96 -6.51 -2.20
CA VAL A 12 -16.47 -6.29 -3.56
C VAL A 12 -15.64 -7.07 -4.58
N LEU A 13 -14.30 -7.00 -4.50
CA LEU A 13 -13.42 -7.70 -5.45
C LEU A 13 -13.60 -9.22 -5.36
N THR A 14 -13.76 -9.78 -4.15
CA THR A 14 -14.05 -11.20 -3.96
C THR A 14 -15.40 -11.60 -4.54
N LYS A 15 -16.44 -10.77 -4.38
CA LYS A 15 -17.76 -11.03 -4.97
C LYS A 15 -17.68 -11.06 -6.50
N VAL A 16 -17.01 -10.08 -7.10
CA VAL A 16 -16.82 -10.01 -8.57
C VAL A 16 -16.03 -11.21 -9.08
N ALA A 17 -15.00 -11.64 -8.35
CA ALA A 17 -14.24 -12.84 -8.72
C ALA A 17 -15.07 -14.12 -8.64
N LEU A 18 -15.94 -14.25 -7.63
CA LEU A 18 -16.83 -15.42 -7.47
C LEU A 18 -17.91 -15.49 -8.56
N GLU A 19 -18.37 -14.36 -9.07
CA GLU A 19 -19.40 -14.26 -10.11
C GLU A 19 -18.82 -14.34 -11.53
N SER A 20 -17.49 -14.44 -11.68
CA SER A 20 -16.81 -14.44 -12.97
C SER A 20 -16.31 -15.83 -13.35
N ASP A 21 -16.53 -16.24 -14.60
CA ASP A 21 -15.92 -17.44 -15.19
C ASP A 21 -14.59 -17.14 -15.89
N ASN A 22 -14.18 -15.86 -15.93
CA ASN A 22 -12.97 -15.43 -16.61
C ASN A 22 -11.76 -15.48 -15.66
N VAL A 23 -10.92 -16.50 -15.85
CA VAL A 23 -9.72 -16.75 -15.07
C VAL A 23 -8.76 -15.56 -15.04
N VAL A 24 -8.65 -14.79 -16.13
CA VAL A 24 -7.78 -13.61 -16.19
C VAL A 24 -8.31 -12.53 -15.27
N LEU A 25 -9.62 -12.25 -15.31
CA LEU A 25 -10.25 -11.27 -14.43
C LEU A 25 -10.11 -11.69 -12.96
N ILE A 26 -10.38 -12.96 -12.62
CA ILE A 26 -10.21 -13.48 -11.25
C ILE A 26 -8.78 -13.22 -10.75
N HIS A 27 -7.78 -13.53 -11.57
CA HIS A 27 -6.38 -13.34 -11.21
C HIS A 27 -6.01 -11.86 -11.01
N GLU A 28 -6.57 -10.95 -11.81
CA GLU A 28 -6.42 -9.50 -11.60
C GLU A 28 -7.09 -9.03 -10.31
N GLN A 29 -8.30 -9.52 -10.00
CA GLN A 29 -8.98 -9.20 -8.74
C GLN A 29 -8.17 -9.64 -7.52
N LEU A 30 -7.61 -10.86 -7.55
CA LEU A 30 -6.76 -11.37 -6.47
C LEU A 30 -5.48 -10.54 -6.28
N LYS A 31 -4.85 -10.09 -7.38
CA LYS A 31 -3.70 -9.16 -7.29
C LYS A 31 -4.08 -7.85 -6.60
N MET A 32 -5.24 -7.27 -6.94
CA MET A 32 -5.71 -6.04 -6.31
C MET A 32 -5.99 -6.22 -4.82
N ILE A 33 -6.58 -7.34 -4.42
CA ILE A 33 -6.78 -7.70 -3.01
C ILE A 33 -5.44 -7.71 -2.26
N ASN A 34 -4.41 -8.34 -2.85
CA ASN A 34 -3.09 -8.41 -2.22
C ASN A 34 -2.46 -7.00 -2.03
N VAL A 35 -2.58 -6.13 -3.04
CA VAL A 35 -2.11 -4.73 -2.95
C VAL A 35 -2.86 -3.94 -1.87
N ILE A 36 -4.18 -4.15 -1.74
CA ILE A 36 -4.97 -3.49 -0.69
C ILE A 36 -4.52 -3.95 0.69
N ILE A 37 -4.28 -5.25 0.88
CA ILE A 37 -3.79 -5.80 2.14
C ILE A 37 -2.42 -5.17 2.46
N GLU A 38 -1.47 -5.23 1.54
CA GLU A 38 -0.12 -4.70 1.74
C GLU A 38 -0.13 -3.21 2.14
N LYS A 39 -0.91 -2.38 1.44
CA LYS A 39 -1.04 -0.95 1.75
C LYS A 39 -1.71 -0.68 3.10
N THR A 40 -2.56 -1.58 3.56
CA THR A 40 -3.31 -1.41 4.82
C THR A 40 -2.53 -1.96 6.02
N THR A 41 -1.74 -3.02 5.83
CA THR A 41 -0.95 -3.64 6.90
C THR A 41 0.46 -3.06 7.02
N ASN A 42 1.02 -2.51 5.95
CA ASN A 42 2.33 -1.86 5.94
C ASN A 42 2.21 -0.37 5.56
N PRO A 43 1.82 0.52 6.49
CA PRO A 43 1.75 1.96 6.22
C PRO A 43 3.13 2.62 5.98
N ALA A 44 4.24 1.87 6.06
CA ALA A 44 5.59 2.42 6.15
C ALA A 44 6.34 2.67 4.83
N THR A 45 5.82 2.29 3.65
CA THR A 45 6.60 2.39 2.39
C THR A 45 6.37 3.65 1.55
N PHE A 46 5.59 4.62 2.01
CA PHE A 46 5.45 5.93 1.35
C PHE A 46 6.32 7.06 1.93
N GLN A 47 7.36 6.73 2.71
CA GLN A 47 8.42 7.69 3.05
C GLN A 47 9.77 7.22 2.49
N THR A 48 9.89 7.21 1.17
CA THR A 48 11.20 7.29 0.52
C THR A 48 11.78 8.67 0.81
N GLN A 49 12.53 8.75 1.90
CA GLN A 49 13.78 9.50 2.07
C GLN A 49 14.05 10.62 1.04
N VAL A 50 13.51 11.83 1.25
CA VAL A 50 14.18 13.06 0.75
C VAL A 50 13.89 14.23 1.69
N ARG A 51 14.64 14.34 2.78
CA ARG A 51 14.97 15.67 3.33
C ARG A 51 16.29 15.61 4.06
N SER A 52 17.34 15.77 3.25
CA SER A 52 18.64 16.36 3.57
C SER A 52 18.72 16.95 4.98
N GLN A 53 19.38 16.22 5.87
CA GLN A 53 19.88 16.73 7.13
C GLN A 53 21.09 17.63 6.83
N PRO A 54 21.07 18.95 7.10
CA PRO A 54 22.29 19.73 7.07
C PRO A 54 23.09 19.33 8.30
N ARG A 55 24.24 18.69 8.09
CA ARG A 55 25.22 18.45 9.14
C ARG A 55 25.67 19.83 9.66
N PRO A 56 25.50 20.18 10.95
CA PRO A 56 26.04 21.43 11.44
C PRO A 56 27.56 21.33 11.44
N SER A 57 28.20 22.10 10.57
CA SER A 57 29.63 22.34 10.55
C SER A 57 30.02 22.99 11.87
N ARG A 58 30.73 22.26 12.73
CA ARG A 58 31.29 22.79 13.99
C ARG A 58 32.41 23.78 13.62
N PRO A 59 32.34 25.07 13.98
CA PRO A 59 33.53 25.91 13.94
C PRO A 59 34.42 25.53 15.13
N ARG A 60 35.63 25.07 14.84
CA ARG A 60 36.71 24.98 15.83
C ARG A 60 37.37 26.36 15.88
N GLY A 61 37.09 27.14 16.91
CA GLY A 61 37.74 28.43 17.15
C GLY A 61 37.36 28.97 18.52
N GLY A 62 38.36 29.21 19.36
CA GLY A 62 38.26 29.67 20.75
C GLY A 62 39.37 29.08 21.60
#